data_AF-A0AAD5JQD7-F1
#
_entry.id   AF-A0AAD5JQD7-F1
#
_cell.length_a   1.000
_cell.length_b   1.000
_cell.length_c   1.000
_cell.angle_alpha   90.00
_cell.angle_beta   90.00
_cell.angle_gamma   90.00
#
_symmetry.space_group_name_H-M   'P 1'
#
loop_
_entity.id
_entity.type
_entity.pdbx_description
1 polymer ?
#
loop_
_entity_poly.entity_id
_entity_poly.type
_entity_poly.pdbx_seq_one_letter_code
_entity_poly.pdbx_strand_id
1 'polypeptide(L)'
;MRGFHPSSGTVLAVHSFFSILNEPTEEMAHLLDKNQDLVYNSSIIIRLCNDLATSAAELERGDVASSILCYMREANVSEEVARNHIKAMISETWTKINGQRFSRSPLLQSFVNVTTNFARVAHSLYQYGDGFGVQDGDTKKTILSLLVEPMSM
;
A
#
# COMPACT_ATOMS: atom_id res chain seq x y z
N MET A 1 7.13 10.96 -13.14
CA MET A 1 7.17 9.65 -12.45
C MET A 1 7.10 8.45 -13.41
N ARG A 2 7.77 8.49 -14.58
CA ARG A 2 7.86 7.34 -15.50
C ARG A 2 9.13 6.54 -15.19
N GLY A 3 9.12 5.79 -14.09
CA GLY A 3 10.27 4.99 -13.62
C GLY A 3 10.01 4.25 -12.30
N PHE A 4 8.74 4.03 -11.98
CA PHE A 4 8.29 3.56 -10.68
C PHE A 4 8.67 2.08 -10.46
N HIS A 5 9.52 1.81 -9.47
CA HIS A 5 9.73 0.44 -9.00
C HIS A 5 8.57 0.05 -8.08
N PRO A 6 7.80 -1.01 -8.39
CA PRO A 6 6.69 -1.43 -7.56
C PRO A 6 7.17 -1.69 -6.13
N SER A 7 6.38 -1.27 -5.15
CA SER A 7 6.50 -1.80 -3.79
C SER A 7 6.27 -3.31 -3.82
N SER A 8 6.57 -4.01 -2.72
CA SER A 8 6.26 -5.44 -2.58
C SER A 8 4.76 -5.79 -2.69
N GLY A 9 3.87 -4.82 -2.94
CA GLY A 9 2.43 -5.03 -3.09
C GLY A 9 2.04 -6.06 -4.16
N THR A 10 2.76 -6.10 -5.30
CA THR A 10 2.52 -7.14 -6.33
C THR A 10 2.91 -8.52 -5.83
N VAL A 11 4.05 -8.63 -5.14
CA VAL A 11 4.52 -9.88 -4.53
C VAL A 11 3.53 -10.37 -3.47
N LEU A 12 3.07 -9.47 -2.58
CA LEU A 12 2.06 -9.77 -1.56
C LEU A 12 0.74 -10.26 -2.18
N ALA A 13 0.31 -9.64 -3.29
CA ALA A 13 -0.89 -10.07 -4.01
C ALA A 13 -0.71 -11.46 -4.62
N VAL A 14 0.43 -11.76 -5.24
CA VAL A 14 0.73 -13.11 -5.78
C VAL A 14 0.75 -14.16 -4.68
N HIS A 15 1.38 -13.88 -3.54
CA HIS A 15 1.36 -14.80 -2.40
C HIS A 15 -0.07 -14.99 -1.86
N SER A 16 -0.83 -13.91 -1.73
CA SER A 16 -2.23 -13.98 -1.28
C SER A 16 -3.10 -14.78 -2.22
N PHE A 17 -2.87 -14.65 -3.53
CA PHE A 17 -3.52 -15.48 -4.52
C PHE A 17 -3.29 -16.94 -4.16
N PHE A 18 -2.04 -17.40 -4.06
CA PHE A 18 -1.75 -18.79 -3.71
C PHE A 18 -2.24 -19.23 -2.32
N SER A 19 -2.30 -18.33 -1.33
CA SER A 19 -2.78 -18.66 0.02
C SER A 19 -4.31 -18.73 0.14
N ILE A 20 -5.05 -18.01 -0.70
CA ILE A 20 -6.52 -18.08 -0.76
C ILE A 20 -6.96 -19.33 -1.52
N LEU A 21 -6.08 -19.92 -2.34
CA LEU A 21 -6.35 -21.15 -3.08
C LEU A 21 -6.29 -22.36 -2.15
N ASN A 22 -7.41 -23.11 -2.10
CA ASN A 22 -7.39 -24.51 -1.65
C ASN A 22 -7.28 -25.49 -2.84
N GLU A 23 -7.85 -25.16 -4.00
CA GLU A 23 -7.72 -25.95 -5.25
C GLU A 23 -7.71 -25.02 -6.50
N PRO A 24 -7.05 -25.40 -7.61
CA PRO A 24 -7.03 -24.61 -8.85
C PRO A 24 -8.36 -24.71 -9.64
N THR A 25 -8.85 -23.60 -10.20
CA THR A 25 -10.07 -23.52 -11.04
C THR A 25 -9.83 -22.61 -12.26
N GLU A 26 -10.62 -22.73 -13.32
CA GLU A 26 -10.50 -21.87 -14.51
C GLU A 26 -10.73 -20.38 -14.22
N GLU A 27 -11.61 -20.05 -13.27
CA GLU A 27 -11.87 -18.66 -12.87
C GLU A 27 -10.60 -17.99 -12.29
N MET A 28 -9.66 -18.82 -11.80
CA MET A 28 -8.41 -18.40 -11.16
C MET A 28 -7.27 -18.14 -12.15
N ALA A 29 -7.24 -18.80 -13.31
CA ALA A 29 -6.19 -18.61 -14.31
C ALA A 29 -6.08 -17.15 -14.77
N HIS A 30 -7.21 -16.44 -14.73
CA HIS A 30 -7.32 -15.03 -15.11
C HIS A 30 -7.51 -14.10 -13.91
N LEU A 31 -7.41 -14.58 -12.67
CA LEU A 31 -7.71 -13.76 -11.50
C LEU A 31 -6.71 -12.62 -11.32
N LEU A 32 -5.40 -12.89 -11.43
CA LEU A 32 -4.39 -11.83 -11.40
C LEU A 32 -4.58 -10.85 -12.56
N ASP A 33 -4.83 -11.36 -13.76
CA ASP A 33 -5.05 -10.56 -14.98
C ASP A 33 -6.26 -9.62 -14.86
N LYS A 34 -7.41 -10.14 -14.44
CA LYS A 34 -8.65 -9.38 -14.18
C LYS A 34 -8.52 -8.36 -13.05
N ASN A 35 -7.47 -8.46 -12.23
CA ASN A 35 -7.26 -7.62 -11.05
C ASN A 35 -5.93 -6.86 -11.07
N GLN A 36 -5.26 -6.78 -12.22
CA GLN A 36 -3.98 -6.06 -12.33
C GLN A 36 -4.09 -4.63 -11.85
N ASP A 37 -5.18 -3.93 -12.20
CA ASP A 37 -5.42 -2.57 -11.73
C ASP A 37 -5.57 -2.51 -10.21
N LEU A 38 -6.23 -3.49 -9.58
CA LEU A 38 -6.35 -3.51 -8.12
C LEU A 38 -4.98 -3.65 -7.47
N VAL A 39 -4.20 -4.63 -7.94
CA VAL A 39 -2.86 -4.93 -7.44
C VAL A 39 -1.94 -3.73 -7.64
N TYR A 40 -2.01 -3.09 -8.81
CA TYR A 40 -1.25 -1.88 -9.12
C TYR A 40 -1.64 -0.72 -8.20
N ASN A 41 -2.93 -0.39 -8.10
CA ASN A 41 -3.40 0.72 -7.26
C ASN A 41 -3.09 0.48 -5.77
N SER A 42 -3.23 -0.76 -5.27
CA SER A 42 -2.79 -1.09 -3.91
C SER A 42 -1.28 -0.90 -3.73
N SER A 43 -0.47 -1.33 -4.71
CA SER A 43 0.99 -1.16 -4.68
C SER A 43 1.39 0.32 -4.69
N ILE A 44 0.66 1.15 -5.43
CA ILE A 44 0.83 2.61 -5.45
C ILE A 44 0.56 3.19 -4.06
N ILE A 45 -0.56 2.86 -3.42
CA ILE A 45 -0.87 3.36 -2.07
C ILE A 45 0.22 2.96 -1.08
N ILE A 46 0.64 1.69 -1.10
CA ILE A 46 1.70 1.20 -0.20
C ILE A 46 2.96 2.04 -0.34
N ARG A 47 3.40 2.29 -1.58
CA ARG A 47 4.59 3.10 -1.85
C ARG A 47 4.42 4.55 -1.42
N LEU A 48 3.33 5.21 -1.83
CA LEU A 48 3.14 6.63 -1.57
C LEU A 48 2.99 6.92 -0.06
N CYS A 49 2.33 6.02 0.69
CA CYS A 49 2.28 6.09 2.14
C CYS A 49 3.67 5.92 2.76
N ASN A 50 4.44 4.92 2.31
CA ASN A 50 5.82 4.72 2.77
C ASN A 50 6.69 5.95 2.50
N ASP A 51 6.77 6.42 1.26
CA ASP A 51 7.56 7.58 0.86
C ASP A 51 7.19 8.83 1.69
N LEU A 52 5.91 9.06 1.99
CA LEU A 52 5.48 10.19 2.85
C LEU A 52 6.09 10.14 4.25
N ALA A 53 6.27 8.94 4.79
CA ALA A 53 6.77 8.71 6.13
C ALA A 53 8.31 8.60 6.20
N THR A 54 8.95 8.03 5.17
CA THR A 54 10.36 7.63 5.22
C THR A 54 11.31 8.52 4.41
N SER A 55 10.79 9.43 3.56
CA SER A 55 11.60 10.16 2.58
C SER A 55 12.82 10.89 3.14
N ALA A 56 12.71 11.47 4.35
CA ALA A 56 13.81 12.20 4.96
C ALA A 56 14.95 11.26 5.38
N ALA A 57 14.61 10.16 6.05
CA ALA A 57 15.58 9.15 6.50
C ALA A 57 16.19 8.36 5.34
N GLU A 58 15.42 8.09 4.28
CA GLU A 58 15.92 7.49 3.03
C GLU A 58 16.93 8.41 2.34
N LEU A 59 16.65 9.71 2.27
CA LEU A 59 17.57 10.68 1.68
C LEU A 59 18.89 10.78 2.45
N GLU A 60 18.83 10.81 3.79
CA GLU A 60 20.02 10.85 4.64
C GLU A 60 20.91 9.62 4.46
N ARG A 61 20.30 8.44 4.27
CA ARG A 61 21.01 7.18 4.03
C ARG A 61 21.56 7.03 2.61
N GLY A 62 21.16 7.90 1.69
CA GLY A 62 21.54 7.83 0.28
C GLY A 62 20.77 6.77 -0.51
N ASP A 63 19.55 6.45 -0.09
CA ASP A 63 18.66 5.53 -0.81
C ASP A 63 18.17 6.12 -2.14
N VAL A 64 17.51 5.28 -2.95
CA VAL A 64 16.88 5.70 -4.20
C VAL A 64 15.86 6.83 -3.93
N ALA A 65 15.78 7.79 -4.84
CA ALA A 65 14.89 8.95 -4.70
C ALA A 65 13.42 8.53 -4.52
N SER A 66 12.81 9.00 -3.42
CA SER A 66 11.37 8.84 -3.16
C SER A 66 10.51 9.61 -4.17
N SER A 67 9.22 9.28 -4.23
CA SER A 67 8.25 9.99 -5.09
C SER A 67 8.16 11.49 -4.80
N ILE A 68 8.36 11.90 -3.55
CA ILE A 68 8.41 13.32 -3.15
C ILE A 68 9.58 14.02 -3.85
N LEU A 69 10.78 13.47 -3.72
CA LEU A 69 11.98 14.06 -4.31
C LEU A 69 11.91 14.05 -5.84
N CYS A 70 11.37 12.98 -6.43
CA CYS A 70 11.13 12.90 -7.86
C CYS A 70 10.21 14.02 -8.34
N TYR A 71 9.06 14.22 -7.69
CA TYR A 71 8.10 15.24 -8.09
C TYR A 71 8.62 16.67 -7.88
N MET A 72 9.34 16.93 -6.78
CA MET A 72 10.01 18.22 -6.54
C MET A 72 10.93 18.59 -7.71
N ARG A 73 11.73 17.62 -8.20
CA ARG A 73 12.66 17.83 -9.32
C ARG A 73 11.96 17.94 -10.66
N GLU A 74 10.98 17.09 -10.94
CA GLU A 74 10.25 17.07 -12.21
C GLU A 74 9.38 18.33 -12.41
N ALA A 75 8.72 18.81 -11.35
CA ALA A 75 7.83 19.97 -11.40
C ALA A 75 8.49 21.27 -10.93
N ASN A 76 9.73 21.23 -10.43
CA ASN A 76 10.45 22.35 -9.83
C ASN A 76 9.63 23.08 -8.74
N VAL A 77 9.16 22.32 -7.75
CA VAL A 77 8.30 22.80 -6.66
C VAL A 77 8.90 22.53 -5.28
N SER A 78 8.38 23.21 -4.26
CA SER A 78 8.77 22.97 -2.87
C SER A 78 8.34 21.58 -2.37
N GLU A 79 8.98 21.10 -1.30
CA GLU A 79 8.61 19.83 -0.66
C GLU A 79 7.15 19.82 -0.20
N GLU A 80 6.66 20.95 0.34
CA GLU A 80 5.27 21.08 0.77
C GLU A 80 4.28 20.82 -0.37
N VAL A 81 4.53 21.45 -1.54
CA VAL A 81 3.71 21.25 -2.74
C VAL A 81 3.78 19.81 -3.21
N ALA A 82 4.98 19.20 -3.17
CA ALA A 82 5.15 17.80 -3.54
C ALA A 82 4.39 16.86 -2.62
N ARG A 83 4.50 17.02 -1.29
CA ARG A 83 3.76 16.23 -0.30
C ARG A 83 2.26 16.33 -0.48
N ASN A 84 1.74 17.53 -0.75
CA ASN A 84 0.32 17.73 -1.01
C ASN A 84 -0.12 17.04 -2.31
N HIS A 85 0.72 17.07 -3.35
CA HIS A 85 0.48 16.31 -4.59
C HIS A 85 0.44 14.80 -4.32
N ILE A 86 1.39 14.25 -3.56
CA ILE A 86 1.39 12.82 -3.18
C ILE A 86 0.11 12.44 -2.42
N LYS A 87 -0.32 13.26 -1.45
CA LYS A 87 -1.59 13.03 -0.71
C LYS A 87 -2.80 13.03 -1.64
N ALA A 88 -2.84 13.93 -2.62
CA ALA A 88 -3.91 13.96 -3.62
C ALA A 88 -3.91 12.69 -4.49
N MET A 89 -2.74 12.22 -4.93
CA MET A 89 -2.62 10.95 -5.66
C MET A 89 -3.09 9.75 -4.83
N ILE A 90 -2.80 9.71 -3.52
CA ILE A 90 -3.32 8.65 -2.64
C ILE A 90 -4.85 8.66 -2.63
N SER A 91 -5.47 9.85 -2.50
CA SER A 91 -6.93 10.01 -2.51
C SER A 91 -7.56 9.55 -3.84
N GLU A 92 -6.96 9.95 -4.96
CA GLU A 92 -7.40 9.52 -6.29
C GLU A 92 -7.27 7.99 -6.46
N THR A 93 -6.16 7.41 -5.98
CA THR A 93 -5.91 5.98 -6.06
C THR A 93 -6.90 5.19 -5.21
N TRP A 94 -7.28 5.68 -4.03
CA TRP A 94 -8.37 5.10 -3.23
C TRP A 94 -9.70 5.10 -3.96
N THR A 95 -10.00 6.17 -4.71
CA THR A 95 -11.21 6.25 -5.53
C THR A 95 -11.25 5.14 -6.58
N LYS A 96 -10.10 4.86 -7.23
CA LYS A 96 -9.95 3.75 -8.20
C LYS A 96 -10.19 2.39 -7.54
N ILE A 97 -9.59 2.14 -6.38
CA ILE A 97 -9.78 0.88 -5.62
C ILE A 97 -11.25 0.70 -5.21
N ASN A 98 -11.90 1.75 -4.72
CA ASN A 98 -13.29 1.66 -4.29
C ASN A 98 -14.24 1.39 -5.45
N GLY A 99 -13.95 1.93 -6.65
CA GLY A 99 -14.71 1.66 -7.87
C GLY A 99 -14.63 0.21 -8.37
N GLN A 100 -13.73 -0.61 -7.84
CA GLN A 100 -13.59 -2.01 -8.25
C GLN A 100 -14.41 -2.99 -7.41
N ARG A 101 -15.16 -2.53 -6.40
CA ARG A 101 -15.85 -3.41 -5.41
C ARG A 101 -17.22 -3.98 -5.84
N PHE A 102 -17.56 -3.99 -7.12
CA PHE A 102 -18.89 -4.44 -7.57
C PHE A 102 -18.97 -5.95 -7.84
N SER A 103 -20.12 -6.54 -7.48
CA SER A 103 -20.59 -7.94 -7.61
C SER A 103 -19.59 -8.94 -8.25
N ARG A 104 -18.94 -9.74 -7.41
CA ARG A 104 -17.94 -10.74 -7.81
C ARG A 104 -18.25 -12.10 -7.17
N SER A 105 -17.68 -13.18 -7.72
CA SER A 105 -17.70 -14.48 -7.07
C SER A 105 -17.03 -14.40 -5.68
N PRO A 106 -17.40 -15.27 -4.72
CA PRO A 106 -16.84 -15.23 -3.36
C PRO A 106 -15.32 -15.30 -3.32
N LEU A 107 -14.70 -16.09 -4.20
CA LEU A 107 -13.25 -16.20 -4.33
C LEU A 107 -12.62 -14.86 -4.74
N LEU A 108 -13.15 -14.23 -5.78
CA LEU A 108 -12.70 -12.92 -6.25
C LEU A 108 -12.90 -11.86 -5.17
N GLN A 109 -13.98 -11.95 -4.40
CA GLN A 109 -14.24 -11.03 -3.30
C GLN A 109 -13.19 -11.16 -2.18
N SER A 110 -12.79 -12.37 -1.81
CA SER A 110 -11.72 -12.61 -0.84
C SER A 110 -10.39 -12.01 -1.30
N PHE A 111 -10.00 -12.26 -2.56
CA PHE A 111 -8.78 -11.68 -3.12
C PHE A 111 -8.81 -10.15 -3.14
N VAL A 112 -9.94 -9.56 -3.53
CA VAL A 112 -10.13 -8.10 -3.54
C VAL A 112 -10.00 -7.53 -2.14
N ASN A 113 -10.61 -8.17 -1.15
CA ASN A 113 -10.57 -7.74 0.24
C ASN A 113 -9.15 -7.77 0.79
N VAL A 114 -8.41 -8.86 0.58
CA VAL A 114 -7.00 -8.98 1.04
C VAL A 114 -6.12 -7.93 0.35
N THR A 115 -6.23 -7.79 -0.97
CA THR A 115 -5.42 -6.83 -1.74
C THR A 115 -5.73 -5.38 -1.36
N THR A 116 -7.00 -5.07 -1.07
CA THR A 116 -7.41 -3.77 -0.53
C THR A 116 -6.86 -3.55 0.88
N ASN A 117 -6.86 -4.59 1.71
CA ASN A 117 -6.36 -4.50 3.08
C ASN A 117 -4.86 -4.24 3.13
N PHE A 118 -4.06 -4.68 2.15
CA PHE A 118 -2.65 -4.27 2.08
C PHE A 118 -2.47 -2.76 1.99
N ALA A 119 -3.27 -2.10 1.15
CA ALA A 119 -3.26 -0.63 1.07
C ALA A 119 -3.70 0.02 2.38
N ARG A 120 -4.70 -0.56 3.08
CA ARG A 120 -5.13 -0.06 4.40
C ARG A 120 -4.04 -0.20 5.46
N VAL A 121 -3.39 -1.35 5.53
CA VAL A 121 -2.30 -1.62 6.48
C VAL A 121 -1.16 -0.64 6.26
N ALA A 122 -0.72 -0.43 5.02
CA ALA A 122 0.31 0.56 4.73
C ALA A 122 -0.11 1.97 5.15
N HIS A 123 -1.35 2.37 4.87
CA HIS A 123 -1.84 3.68 5.32
C HIS A 123 -1.79 3.80 6.85
N SER A 124 -2.25 2.79 7.58
CA SER A 124 -2.21 2.78 9.05
C SER A 124 -0.79 2.78 9.61
N LEU A 125 0.12 1.98 9.04
CA LEU A 125 1.52 1.91 9.46
C LEU A 125 2.24 3.24 9.29
N TYR A 126 1.96 3.95 8.19
CA TYR A 126 2.69 5.16 7.81
C TYR A 126 1.96 6.47 8.14
N GLN A 127 0.81 6.41 8.80
CA GLN A 127 -0.03 7.59 9.07
C GLN A 127 0.68 8.65 9.92
N TYR A 128 1.52 8.21 10.87
CA TYR A 128 2.17 9.06 11.87
C TYR A 128 3.70 8.97 11.83
N GLY A 129 4.27 8.60 10.69
CA GLY A 129 5.71 8.38 10.52
C GLY A 129 6.04 6.94 10.15
N ASP A 130 7.30 6.53 10.27
CA ASP A 130 7.74 5.18 9.89
C ASP A 130 7.36 4.12 10.93
N GLY A 131 6.09 3.70 10.94
CA GLY A 131 5.61 2.66 11.85
C GLY A 131 6.08 1.25 11.54
N PHE A 132 6.85 1.04 10.45
CA PHE A 132 7.37 -0.28 10.08
C PHE A 132 8.85 -0.43 10.46
N GLY A 133 9.69 0.55 10.11
CA GLY A 133 11.12 0.55 10.41
C GLY A 133 11.44 0.97 11.84
N VAL A 134 10.64 1.86 12.44
CA VAL A 134 10.87 2.41 13.78
C VAL A 134 10.07 1.65 14.84
N GLN A 135 10.77 1.12 15.84
CA GLN A 135 10.21 0.16 16.81
C GLN A 135 9.67 0.78 18.10
N ASP A 136 9.76 2.10 18.29
CA ASP A 136 9.40 2.78 19.54
C ASP A 136 8.15 3.69 19.42
N GLY A 137 7.48 3.69 18.27
CA GLY A 137 6.32 4.53 17.99
C GLY A 137 4.96 3.96 18.42
N ASP A 138 3.91 4.69 18.08
CA ASP A 138 2.52 4.33 18.41
C ASP A 138 2.07 3.02 17.78
N THR A 139 2.64 2.63 16.63
CA THR A 139 2.38 1.34 15.98
C THR A 139 2.69 0.16 16.90
N LYS A 140 3.77 0.23 17.70
CA LYS A 140 4.08 -0.82 18.67
C LYS A 140 2.98 -0.96 19.73
N LYS A 141 2.46 0.16 20.23
CA LYS A 141 1.36 0.15 21.21
C LYS A 141 0.11 -0.48 20.60
N THR A 142 -0.23 -0.11 19.35
CA THR A 142 -1.35 -0.70 18.63
C THR A 142 -1.19 -2.21 18.45
N ILE A 143 0.00 -2.69 18.08
CA ILE A 143 0.27 -4.12 17.93
C ILE A 143 0.14 -4.87 19.26
N LEU A 144 0.71 -4.31 20.35
CA LEU A 144 0.60 -4.91 21.68
C LEU A 144 -0.86 -5.01 22.13
N SER A 145 -1.62 -3.93 21.97
CA SER A 145 -3.03 -3.88 22.34
C SER A 145 -3.89 -4.87 21.53
N LEU A 146 -3.58 -5.07 20.25
CA LEU A 146 -4.38 -5.95 19.37
C LEU A 146 -4.02 -7.44 19.48
N LEU A 147 -2.76 -7.78 19.75
CA LEU A 147 -2.26 -9.16 19.62
C LEU A 147 -1.76 -9.77 20.94
N VAL A 148 -1.39 -8.95 21.93
CA VAL A 148 -0.75 -9.41 23.17
C VAL A 148 -1.64 -9.17 24.37
N GLU A 149 -2.23 -7.98 24.47
CA GLU A 149 -3.08 -7.61 25.60
C GLU A 149 -4.48 -8.19 25.42
N PRO A 150 -5.00 -8.95 26.41
CA PRO A 150 -6.36 -9.44 26.36
C PRO A 150 -7.34 -8.27 26.45
N MET A 151 -8.44 -8.35 25.68
CA MET A 151 -9.54 -7.40 25.85
C MET A 151 -10.10 -7.54 27.26
N SER A 152 -10.19 -6.44 28.00
CA SER A 152 -10.86 -6.42 29.30
C SER A 152 -12.35 -6.70 29.07
N MET A 153 -12.88 -7.71 29.76
CA MET A 153 -14.31 -8.02 29.81
C MET A 153 -15.05 -7.07 30.76
#